data_AF-A0A7Z9XZ60-F1
#
_entry.id   AF-A0A7Z9XZ60-F1
#
_cell.length_a   1.000
_cell.length_b   1.000
_cell.length_c   1.000
_cell.angle_alpha   90.00
_cell.angle_beta   90.00
_cell.angle_gamma   90.00
#
_symmetry.space_group_name_H-M   'P 1'
#
loop_
_entity.id
_entity.type
_entity.pdbx_description
1 polymer ?
#
loop_
_entity_poly.entity_id
_entity_poly.type
_entity_poly.pdbx_seq_one_letter_code
_entity_poly.pdbx_strand_id
1 'polypeptide(L)' 'MSKMLVIGVGNIFRGDDSVGLVVARRVREAAPPDVVVLEQSGEGAALMEAWREAEFVILVD' A
#
# COMPACT_ATOMS: atom_id res chain seq x y z
N MET A 1 -16.12 2.08 7.02
CA MET A 1 -15.53 2.37 5.69
C MET A 1 -14.29 3.21 5.92
N SER A 2 -13.11 2.73 5.57
CA SER A 2 -11.91 3.58 5.56
C SER A 2 -11.94 4.43 4.29
N LYS A 3 -11.83 5.74 4.44
CA LYS A 3 -11.88 6.65 3.27
C LYS A 3 -10.60 6.61 2.45
N MET A 4 -9.49 6.19 3.05
CA MET A 4 -8.17 6.29 2.47
C MET A 4 -7.42 4.96 2.60
N LEU A 5 -6.90 4.49 1.47
CA LEU A 5 -6.06 3.31 1.35
C LEU A 5 -4.67 3.71 0.88
N VAL A 6 -3.63 3.26 1.57
CA VAL A 6 -2.24 3.39 1.14
C VAL A 6 -1.70 2.01 0.79
N ILE A 7 -1.17 1.85 -0.42
CA ILE A 7 -0.56 0.59 -0.87
C ILE A 7 0.90 0.83 -1.18
N GLY A 8 1.78 0.17 -0.42
CA GLY A 8 3.18 0.03 -0.80
C GLY A 8 3.33 -1.16 -1.74
N VAL A 9 3.87 -0.92 -2.92
CA VAL A 9 4.25 -1.93 -3.89
C VAL A 9 5.76 -2.16 -3.81
N GLY A 10 6.18 -3.38 -4.10
CA GLY A 10 7.59 -3.67 -4.24
C GLY A 10 7.96 -5.11 -3.94
N ASN A 11 9.26 -5.39 -4.00
CA ASN A 11 9.82 -6.70 -3.69
C ASN A 11 11.03 -6.56 -2.76
N ILE A 12 10.91 -7.17 -1.57
CA ILE A 12 11.96 -7.17 -0.54
C ILE A 12 13.30 -7.77 -1.00
N PHE A 13 13.30 -8.55 -2.08
CA PHE A 13 14.49 -9.20 -2.63
C PHE A 13 15.10 -8.46 -3.83
N ARG A 14 14.50 -7.35 -4.29
CA ARG A 14 14.97 -6.57 -5.45
C ARG A 14 15.55 -5.20 -5.07
N GLY A 15 16.17 -5.10 -3.89
CA GLY A 15 16.92 -3.90 -3.50
C GLY A 15 16.04 -2.67 -3.30
N ASP A 16 16.25 -1.63 -4.11
CA ASP A 16 15.51 -0.37 -4.07
C ASP A 16 14.03 -0.52 -4.47
N ASP A 17 13.69 -1.55 -5.22
CA ASP A 17 12.29 -1.95 -5.49
C ASP A 17 11.51 -2.34 -4.21
N SER A 18 12.14 -2.36 -3.03
CA SER A 18 11.45 -2.53 -1.74
C SER A 18 10.99 -1.20 -1.13
N VAL A 19 11.29 -0.05 -1.75
CA VAL A 19 11.03 1.28 -1.18
C VAL A 19 9.55 1.52 -0.90
N GLY A 20 8.64 1.17 -1.81
CA GLY A 20 7.20 1.29 -1.55
C GLY A 20 6.74 0.51 -0.31
N LEU A 21 7.27 -0.70 -0.08
CA LEU A 21 7.01 -1.49 1.14
C LEU A 21 7.55 -0.79 2.40
N VAL A 22 8.75 -0.22 2.29
CA VAL A 22 9.42 0.51 3.37
C VAL A 22 8.67 1.81 3.74
N VAL A 23 8.09 2.49 2.75
CA VAL A 23 7.20 3.64 2.95
C VAL A 23 5.89 3.21 3.60
N ALA A 24 5.23 2.17 3.10
CA ALA A 24 3.97 1.67 3.67
C ALA A 24 4.11 1.29 5.15
N ARG A 25 5.21 0.65 5.54
CA ARG A 25 5.47 0.34 6.96
C ARG A 25 5.55 1.59 7.84
N ARG A 26 6.28 2.61 7.38
CA ARG A 26 6.37 3.91 8.09
C ARG A 26 5.03 4.64 8.15
N VAL A 27 4.27 4.61 7.06
CA VAL A 27 2.92 5.20 7.06
C VAL A 27 2.03 4.49 8.07
N ARG A 28 2.08 3.16 8.15
CA ARG A 28 1.29 2.39 9.12
C ARG A 28 1.55 2.76 10.57
N GLU A 29 2.79 3.10 10.91
CA GLU A 29 3.18 3.52 12.26
C GLU A 29 2.62 4.91 12.64
N ALA A 30 2.41 5.78 11.65
CA ALA A 30 1.94 7.15 11.84
C ALA A 30 0.46 7.38 11.45
N ALA A 31 -0.17 6.39 10.82
CA ALA A 31 -1.48 6.53 10.22
C ALA A 31 -2.59 6.68 11.29
N PRO A 32 -3.55 7.60 11.07
CA PRO A 32 -4.75 7.65 11.89
C PRO A 32 -5.63 6.41 11.66
N PRO A 33 -6.57 6.09 12.59
CA PRO A 33 -7.34 4.84 12.56
C PRO A 33 -8.21 4.61 11.31
N ASP A 34 -8.48 5.65 10.53
CA ASP A 34 -9.31 5.64 9.34
C ASP A 34 -8.53 5.43 8.04
N VAL A 35 -7.20 5.32 8.12
CA VAL A 35 -6.30 5.00 7.00
C VAL A 35 -5.92 3.53 7.05
N VAL A 36 -6.22 2.80 5.98
CA VAL A 36 -5.78 1.41 5.80
C VAL A 36 -4.47 1.40 5.02
N VAL A 37 -3.52 0.56 5.45
CA VAL A 37 -2.21 0.45 4.81
C VAL A 37 -1.93 -1.01 4.43
N LEU A 38 -1.64 -1.26 3.17
CA LEU A 38 -1.35 -2.58 2.61
C LEU A 38 0.06 -2.63 1.98
N GLU A 39 0.63 -3.83 1.94
CA GLU A 39 1.84 -4.16 1.19
C GLU A 39 1.46 -5.13 0.06
N GLN A 40 1.95 -4.90 -1.15
CA GLN A 40 1.65 -5.71 -2.33
C GLN A 40 2.90 -5.95 -3.19
N SER A 41 2.94 -7.08 -3.89
CA SER A 41 4.05 -7.44 -4.79
C SER A 41 4.00 -6.77 -6.17
N GLY A 42 2.90 -6.07 -6.48
CA GLY A 42 2.66 -5.41 -7.78
C GLY A 42 1.84 -6.22 -8.77
N GLU A 43 1.27 -7.37 -8.37
CA GLU A 43 0.36 -8.12 -9.25
C GLU A 43 -0.94 -7.33 -9.50
N GLY A 44 -1.22 -7.04 -10.77
CA GLY A 44 -2.34 -6.17 -11.17
C GLY A 44 -3.70 -6.64 -10.70
N ALA A 45 -3.97 -7.96 -10.75
CA ALA A 45 -5.24 -8.50 -10.25
C ALA A 45 -5.39 -8.34 -8.73
N ALA A 46 -4.30 -8.56 -7.97
CA ALA A 46 -4.30 -8.38 -6.52
C ALA A 46 -4.48 -6.91 -6.13
N LEU A 47 -3.86 -5.98 -6.87
CA LEU A 47 -4.07 -4.54 -6.70
C LEU A 47 -5.53 -4.15 -6.98
N MET A 48 -6.09 -4.66 -8.09
CA MET A 48 -7.48 -4.42 -8.45
C MET A 48 -8.47 -4.83 -7.37
N GLU A 49 -8.26 -6.00 -6.78
CA GLU A 49 -9.08 -6.50 -5.68
C GLU A 49 -8.86 -5.72 -4.38
N ALA A 50 -7.60 -5.37 -4.06
CA ALA A 50 -7.25 -4.69 -2.82
C ALA A 50 -7.84 -3.28 -2.71
N TRP A 51 -7.93 -2.54 -3.81
CA TRP A 51 -8.41 -1.16 -3.81
C TRP A 51 -9.87 -0.97 -4.21
N ARG A 52 -10.60 -2.05 -4.54
CA ARG A 52 -11.93 -1.96 -5.18
C ARG A 52 -12.94 -1.11 -4.42
N GLU A 53 -12.93 -1.21 -3.10
CA GLU A 53 -13.88 -0.53 -2.20
C GLU A 53 -13.33 0.78 -1.62
N ALA A 54 -12.11 1.18 -2.00
CA ALA A 54 -11.48 2.39 -1.48
C ALA A 54 -11.99 3.65 -2.20
N GLU A 55 -12.37 4.67 -1.44
CA GLU A 55 -12.78 5.97 -1.99
C GLU A 55 -11.57 6.76 -2.51
N PHE A 56 -10.42 6.63 -1.85
CA PHE A 56 -9.17 7.26 -2.24
C PHE A 56 -7.98 6.33 -2.02
N VAL A 57 -7.07 6.26 -2.99
CA VAL A 57 -5.92 5.36 -2.97
C VAL A 57 -4.64 6.16 -3.21
N ILE A 58 -3.65 5.94 -2.34
CA ILE A 58 -2.27 6.38 -2.53
C ILE A 58 -1.44 5.13 -2.81
N LEU A 59 -0.76 5.11 -3.95
CA LEU A 59 0.14 4.02 -4.32
C LEU A 59 1.58 4.51 -4.29
N VAL A 60 2.47 3.70 -3.75
CA VAL A 60 3.90 3.97 -3.65
C VAL A 60 4.66 2.73 -4.10
N ASP A 61 5.55 2.85 -5.07
CA ASP A 61 6.42 1.78 -5.60
C ASP A 61 7.88 2.22 -5.45
#